data_AF-A0A525C0Q9-F1
#
_entry.id   AF-A0A525C0Q9-F1
#
_cell.length_a   1.000
_cell.length_b   1.000
_cell.length_c   1.000
_cell.angle_alpha   90.00
_cell.angle_beta   90.00
_cell.angle_gamma   90.00
#
_symmetry.space_group_name_H-M   'P 1'
#
loop_
_entity.id
_entity.type
_entity.pdbx_description
1 polymer ?
#
loop_
_entity_poly.entity_id
_entity_poly.type
_entity_poly.pdbx_seq_one_letter_code
_entity_poly.pdbx_strand_id
1 'polypeptide(L)'
;MKPKALHQLGVPKDPATTKTAGRAVSDASRQGMGPRQIKQTLREVIADPDLFTEDPVFGRLAQALAVRRKNAISSGERDTPAPYTSWGTNLDANAVQQMENACRLPISLAGALLPDAHMGYGLPIGGVLAVNNAVIPYAVGVDIACRMRMSVLDMPPDTLDTHQQRFIQALDKETRFGVGASFSTPRKHKVLDEDWGFSTVTRRVKDKAYAQLGTSGSGNHFAEFGLLTLDHDDLGLTAGTYLALLTHSG
;
A
#
# COMPACT_ATOMS: atom_id res chain seq x y z
N MET A 1 28.97 15.95 -12.08
CA MET A 1 29.85 15.07 -11.26
C MET A 1 29.33 13.64 -11.36
N LYS A 2 30.19 12.61 -11.46
CA LYS A 2 29.74 11.20 -11.56
C LYS A 2 29.17 10.70 -10.20
N PRO A 3 28.19 9.77 -10.18
CA PRO A 3 27.58 9.26 -8.94
C PRO A 3 28.59 8.76 -7.90
N LYS A 4 29.62 8.01 -8.34
CA LYS A 4 30.68 7.51 -7.45
C LYS A 4 31.37 8.61 -6.64
N ALA A 5 31.59 9.78 -7.24
CA ALA A 5 32.21 10.92 -6.57
C ALA A 5 31.27 11.62 -5.58
N LEU A 6 29.96 11.64 -5.85
CA LEU A 6 28.96 12.14 -4.90
C LEU A 6 28.92 11.27 -3.64
N HIS A 7 28.95 9.94 -3.80
CA HIS A 7 28.99 9.01 -2.66
C HIS A 7 30.27 9.13 -1.83
N GLN A 8 31.41 9.40 -2.46
CA GLN A 8 32.67 9.67 -1.75
C GLN A 8 32.62 10.96 -0.92
N LEU A 9 31.72 11.90 -1.27
CA LEU A 9 31.50 13.13 -0.52
C LEU A 9 30.47 12.96 0.61
N GLY A 10 29.86 11.78 0.76
CA GLY A 10 28.88 11.48 1.81
C GLY A 10 27.43 11.50 1.35
N VAL A 11 27.14 11.68 0.05
CA VAL A 11 25.77 11.57 -0.47
C VAL A 11 25.27 10.12 -0.31
N PRO A 12 24.13 9.89 0.36
CA PRO A 12 23.54 8.55 0.52
C PRO A 12 23.44 7.77 -0.78
N LYS A 13 23.68 6.45 -0.69
CA LYS A 13 23.61 5.51 -1.82
C LYS A 13 22.17 5.11 -2.16
N ASP A 14 21.29 6.10 -2.34
CA ASP A 14 19.94 5.88 -2.83
C ASP A 14 19.70 6.67 -4.14
N PRO A 15 18.89 6.14 -5.09
CA PRO A 15 18.72 6.77 -6.40
C PRO A 15 18.15 8.19 -6.35
N ALA A 16 17.25 8.47 -5.40
CA ALA A 16 16.56 9.75 -5.30
C ALA A 16 17.52 10.85 -4.84
N THR A 17 18.22 10.65 -3.72
CA THR A 17 19.19 11.61 -3.18
C THR A 17 20.37 11.80 -4.13
N THR A 18 20.84 10.73 -4.79
CA THR A 18 21.91 10.80 -5.80
C THR A 18 21.50 11.68 -6.98
N LYS A 19 20.26 11.52 -7.47
CA LYS A 19 19.71 12.31 -8.57
C LYS A 19 19.57 13.78 -8.19
N THR A 20 19.05 14.06 -6.98
CA THR A 20 18.90 15.44 -6.48
C THR A 20 20.26 16.11 -6.29
N ALA A 21 21.26 15.41 -5.74
CA ALA A 21 22.62 15.92 -5.64
C ALA A 21 23.25 16.19 -7.01
N GLY A 22 23.03 15.30 -7.99
CA GLY A 22 23.47 15.51 -9.36
C GLY A 22 22.87 16.77 -10.01
N ARG A 23 21.59 17.06 -9.75
CA ARG A 23 20.90 18.27 -10.20
C ARG A 23 21.48 19.53 -9.54
N ALA A 24 21.60 19.53 -8.21
CA ALA A 24 22.19 20.66 -7.47
C ALA A 24 23.59 21.02 -7.98
N VAL A 25 24.44 20.01 -8.26
CA VAL A 25 25.77 20.23 -8.86
C VAL A 25 25.69 20.86 -10.26
N SER A 26 24.72 20.44 -11.08
CA SER A 26 24.50 21.02 -12.41
C SER A 26 24.00 22.46 -12.35
N ASP A 27 23.06 22.74 -11.44
CA ASP A 27 22.50 24.08 -11.22
C ASP A 27 23.58 25.04 -10.67
N ALA A 28 24.35 24.62 -9.66
CA ALA A 28 25.47 25.37 -9.11
C ALA A 28 26.52 25.73 -10.18
N SER A 29 26.87 24.76 -11.05
CA SER A 29 27.81 24.98 -12.14
C SER A 29 27.25 25.95 -13.19
N ARG A 30 25.95 25.94 -13.46
CA ARG A 30 25.29 26.90 -14.36
C ARG A 30 25.26 28.32 -13.79
N GLN A 31 25.22 28.45 -12.46
CA GLN A 31 25.32 29.73 -11.75
C GLN A 31 26.77 30.21 -11.57
N GLY A 32 27.76 29.54 -12.19
CA GLY A 32 29.15 29.98 -12.19
C GLY A 32 29.98 29.53 -10.99
N MET A 33 29.44 28.67 -10.11
CA MET A 33 30.22 28.14 -8.97
C MET A 33 31.36 27.24 -9.45
N GLY A 34 32.57 27.48 -8.92
CA GLY A 34 33.75 26.68 -9.26
C GLY A 34 33.67 25.25 -8.70
N PRO A 35 34.31 24.24 -9.34
CA PRO A 35 34.23 22.84 -8.90
C PRO A 35 34.69 22.58 -7.46
N ARG A 36 35.64 23.38 -6.94
CA ARG A 36 36.08 23.31 -5.53
C ARG A 36 35.01 23.82 -4.58
N GLN A 37 34.39 24.95 -4.92
CA GLN A 37 33.31 25.57 -4.15
C GLN A 37 32.09 24.64 -4.09
N ILE A 38 31.67 24.06 -5.22
CA ILE A 38 30.57 23.09 -5.26
C ILE A 38 30.83 21.90 -4.34
N LYS A 39 32.05 21.33 -4.36
CA LYS A 39 32.40 20.22 -3.46
C LYS A 39 32.36 20.61 -1.99
N GLN A 40 32.77 21.83 -1.67
CA GLN A 40 32.78 22.34 -0.31
C GLN A 40 31.36 22.55 0.20
N THR A 41 30.53 23.29 -0.54
CA THR A 41 29.12 23.50 -0.20
C THR A 41 28.36 22.18 -0.09
N LEU A 42 28.64 21.20 -0.97
CA LEU A 42 28.02 19.87 -0.86
C LEU A 42 28.36 19.18 0.46
N ARG A 43 29.60 19.31 0.97
CA ARG A 43 29.98 18.75 2.28
C ARG A 43 29.25 19.45 3.42
N GLU A 44 29.09 20.77 3.35
CA GLU A 44 28.38 21.56 4.35
C GLU A 44 26.89 21.18 4.40
N VAL A 45 26.25 21.07 3.23
CA VAL A 45 24.86 20.59 3.10
C VAL A 45 24.69 19.17 3.62
N ILE A 46 25.67 18.29 3.44
CA ILE A 46 25.63 16.91 3.97
C ILE A 46 25.83 16.89 5.49
N ALA A 47 26.72 17.74 6.00
CA ALA A 47 27.02 17.81 7.43
C ALA A 47 25.86 18.39 8.23
N ASP A 48 25.23 19.46 7.74
CA ASP A 48 24.11 20.12 8.41
C ASP A 48 23.02 20.60 7.44
N PRO A 49 22.17 19.68 6.95
CA PRO A 49 21.20 19.99 5.91
C PRO A 49 20.13 20.99 6.35
N ASP A 50 19.81 21.09 7.64
CA ASP A 50 18.77 21.99 8.13
C ASP A 50 19.10 23.48 7.87
N LEU A 51 20.39 23.84 7.75
CA LEU A 51 20.83 25.21 7.43
C LEU A 51 20.60 25.61 5.96
N PHE A 52 20.37 24.63 5.08
CA PHE A 52 20.33 24.86 3.65
C PHE A 52 18.95 24.60 3.05
N THR A 53 17.90 24.32 3.82
CA THR A 53 16.58 23.93 3.28
C THR A 53 15.94 24.99 2.38
N GLU A 54 16.25 26.26 2.63
CA GLU A 54 15.79 27.42 1.85
C GLU A 54 16.80 27.87 0.76
N ASP A 55 17.93 27.16 0.61
CA ASP A 55 18.94 27.51 -0.40
C ASP A 55 18.39 27.31 -1.82
N PRO A 56 18.55 28.28 -2.74
CA PRO A 56 17.96 28.22 -4.08
C PRO A 56 18.54 27.10 -4.97
N VAL A 57 19.73 26.58 -4.65
CA VAL A 57 20.43 25.56 -5.45
C VAL A 57 20.47 24.22 -4.73
N PHE A 58 20.81 24.24 -3.45
CA PHE A 58 21.00 23.06 -2.62
C PHE A 58 19.78 22.73 -1.75
N GLY A 59 18.76 23.59 -1.68
CA GLY A 59 17.60 23.41 -0.79
C GLY A 59 16.86 22.11 -0.98
N ARG A 60 16.64 21.67 -2.21
CA ARG A 60 16.02 20.36 -2.47
C ARG A 60 16.85 19.18 -1.97
N LEU A 61 18.18 19.26 -2.08
CA LEU A 61 19.08 18.23 -1.55
C LEU A 61 19.08 18.27 -0.02
N ALA A 62 19.17 19.47 0.55
CA ALA A 62 19.13 19.73 1.98
C ALA A 62 17.85 19.18 2.61
N GLN A 63 16.68 19.49 2.06
CA GLN A 63 15.39 18.95 2.51
C GLN A 63 15.37 17.42 2.50
N ALA A 64 15.84 16.78 1.41
CA ALA A 64 15.91 15.33 1.33
C ALA A 64 16.84 14.71 2.39
N LEU A 65 17.98 15.35 2.65
CA LEU A 65 18.94 14.91 3.67
C LEU A 65 18.44 15.16 5.10
N ALA A 66 17.76 16.28 5.36
CA ALA A 66 17.17 16.61 6.66
C ALA A 66 16.07 15.60 7.06
N VAL A 67 15.18 15.26 6.12
CA VAL A 67 14.17 14.20 6.32
C VAL A 67 14.85 12.88 6.65
N ARG A 68 15.90 12.51 5.90
CA ARG A 68 16.66 11.28 6.14
C ARG A 68 17.33 11.29 7.52
N ARG A 69 17.94 12.40 7.94
CA ARG A 69 18.58 12.55 9.24
C ARG A 69 17.58 12.35 10.38
N LYS A 70 16.41 13.00 10.29
CA LYS A 70 15.31 12.83 11.24
C LYS A 70 14.85 11.36 11.32
N ASN A 71 14.70 10.70 10.17
CA ASN A 71 14.32 9.28 10.11
C ASN A 71 15.42 8.30 10.58
N ALA A 72 16.70 8.67 10.45
CA ALA A 72 17.81 7.84 10.92
C ALA A 72 18.00 7.93 12.45
N ILE A 73 17.71 9.10 13.03
CA ILE A 73 17.71 9.31 14.49
C ILE A 73 16.58 8.51 15.15
N SER A 74 15.48 8.24 14.44
CA SER A 74 14.39 7.37 14.90
C SER A 74 14.62 5.88 14.62
N SER A 75 15.85 5.36 14.77
CA SER A 75 16.15 3.93 14.51
C SER A 75 16.01 3.03 15.74
N GLY A 76 15.64 3.58 16.90
CA GLY A 76 15.35 2.83 18.12
C GLY A 76 13.85 2.60 18.36
N GLU A 77 13.53 1.65 19.23
CA GLU A 77 12.18 1.51 19.78
C GLU A 77 11.83 2.68 20.71
N ARG A 78 10.54 2.97 20.86
CA ARG A 78 10.03 3.91 21.86
C ARG A 78 10.17 3.29 23.25
N ASP A 79 10.55 4.10 24.24
CA ASP A 79 10.55 3.67 25.65
C ASP A 79 9.15 3.25 26.12
N THR A 80 8.13 3.98 25.65
CA THR A 80 6.72 3.66 25.88
C THR A 80 6.04 3.36 24.53
N PRO A 81 5.45 2.16 24.37
CA PRO A 81 4.70 1.81 23.17
C PRO A 81 3.55 2.80 22.92
N ALA A 82 3.21 3.01 21.64
CA ALA A 82 2.02 3.73 21.26
C ALA A 82 0.76 3.05 21.85
N PRO A 83 -0.25 3.82 22.29
CA PRO A 83 -1.46 3.25 22.85
C PRO A 83 -2.21 2.46 21.77
N TYR A 84 -2.80 1.34 22.13
CA TYR A 84 -3.75 0.63 21.27
C TYR A 84 -4.92 0.11 22.08
N THR A 85 -6.07 -0.05 21.41
CA THR A 85 -7.25 -0.70 22.00
C THR A 85 -7.44 -2.06 21.35
N SER A 86 -7.84 -3.05 22.14
CA SER A 86 -8.13 -4.40 21.67
C SER A 86 -9.61 -4.70 21.84
N TRP A 87 -10.22 -5.23 20.78
CA TRP A 87 -11.59 -5.72 20.77
C TRP A 87 -11.55 -7.23 20.58
N GLY A 88 -12.26 -7.97 21.42
CA GLY A 88 -12.29 -9.44 21.40
C GLY A 88 -11.72 -10.06 22.67
N THR A 89 -11.93 -11.36 22.81
CA THR A 89 -11.44 -12.18 23.93
C THR A 89 -10.71 -13.39 23.37
N ASN A 90 -9.66 -13.88 24.06
CA ASN A 90 -8.85 -15.02 23.61
C ASN A 90 -8.21 -14.83 22.22
N LEU A 91 -7.68 -13.64 21.96
CA LEU A 91 -6.96 -13.35 20.72
C LEU A 91 -5.68 -14.20 20.61
N ASP A 92 -5.25 -14.47 19.37
CA ASP A 92 -3.98 -15.15 19.10
C ASP A 92 -2.82 -14.37 19.74
N ALA A 93 -2.09 -15.03 20.64
CA ALA A 93 -0.96 -14.43 21.36
C ALA A 93 0.11 -13.88 20.41
N ASN A 94 0.30 -14.51 19.24
CA ASN A 94 1.24 -14.01 18.24
C ASN A 94 0.75 -12.72 17.58
N ALA A 95 -0.56 -12.61 17.34
CA ALA A 95 -1.16 -11.41 16.78
C ALA A 95 -1.03 -10.23 17.76
N VAL A 96 -1.28 -10.49 19.05
CA VAL A 96 -1.06 -9.53 20.13
C VAL A 96 0.40 -9.08 20.15
N GLN A 97 1.35 -10.03 20.11
CA GLN A 97 2.78 -9.70 20.11
C GLN A 97 3.19 -8.86 18.89
N GLN A 98 2.65 -9.16 17.71
CA GLN A 98 2.90 -8.35 16.50
C GLN A 98 2.36 -6.92 16.65
N MET A 99 1.18 -6.75 17.26
CA MET A 99 0.62 -5.43 17.54
C MET A 99 1.49 -4.65 18.54
N GLU A 100 1.94 -5.29 19.62
CA GLU A 100 2.83 -4.69 20.61
C GLU A 100 4.16 -4.24 19.99
N ASN A 101 4.76 -5.08 19.15
CA ASN A 101 5.99 -4.76 18.42
C ASN A 101 5.78 -3.57 17.48
N ALA A 102 4.66 -3.53 16.76
CA ALA A 102 4.31 -2.42 15.90
C ALA A 102 4.13 -1.11 16.68
N CYS A 103 3.51 -1.15 17.86
CA CYS A 103 3.37 0.01 18.74
C CYS A 103 4.70 0.53 19.31
N ARG A 104 5.76 -0.28 19.32
CA ARG A 104 7.11 0.14 19.75
C ARG A 104 7.87 0.93 18.68
N LEU A 105 7.40 0.93 17.43
CA LEU A 105 8.05 1.69 16.37
C LEU A 105 7.94 3.21 16.66
N PRO A 106 9.00 3.99 16.42
CA PRO A 106 9.02 5.43 16.74
C PRO A 106 8.02 6.24 15.92
N ILE A 107 7.65 5.72 14.75
CA ILE A 107 6.63 6.30 13.86
C ILE A 107 5.19 6.02 14.34
N SER A 108 4.96 5.10 15.27
CA SER A 108 3.62 4.71 15.70
C SER A 108 2.96 5.78 16.56
N LEU A 109 1.67 6.04 16.28
CA LEU A 109 0.86 7.04 16.96
C LEU A 109 -0.23 6.40 17.83
N ALA A 110 -0.96 5.43 17.26
CA ALA A 110 -2.00 4.68 17.94
C ALA A 110 -2.29 3.38 17.18
N GLY A 111 -2.96 2.43 17.83
CA GLY A 111 -3.39 1.20 17.19
C GLY A 111 -4.76 0.69 17.59
N ALA A 112 -5.28 -0.26 16.81
CA ALA A 112 -6.47 -1.03 17.12
C ALA A 112 -6.22 -2.50 16.75
N LEU A 113 -6.63 -3.42 17.61
CA LEU A 113 -6.61 -4.85 17.35
C LEU A 113 -8.04 -5.39 17.36
N LEU A 114 -8.52 -5.85 16.21
CA LEU A 114 -9.90 -6.28 16.00
C LEU A 114 -10.13 -7.74 16.45
N PRO A 115 -11.40 -8.16 16.63
CA PRO A 115 -11.73 -9.49 17.18
C PRO A 115 -11.30 -10.67 16.30
N ASP A 116 -11.08 -10.44 15.02
CA ASP A 116 -10.62 -11.42 14.03
C ASP A 116 -9.08 -11.50 13.94
N ALA A 117 -8.37 -10.88 14.88
CA ALA A 117 -6.92 -10.79 14.84
C ALA A 117 -6.23 -12.16 14.88
N HIS A 118 -5.30 -12.34 13.95
CA HIS A 118 -4.44 -13.52 13.84
C HIS A 118 -3.09 -13.15 13.22
N MET A 119 -2.12 -14.05 13.37
CA MET A 119 -0.76 -13.84 12.88
C MET A 119 -0.73 -13.40 11.41
N GLY A 120 -0.16 -12.23 11.16
CA GLY A 120 0.10 -11.66 9.85
C GLY A 120 1.60 -11.57 9.54
N TYR A 121 1.98 -10.67 8.64
CA TYR A 121 3.37 -10.38 8.31
C TYR A 121 3.73 -8.95 8.73
N GLY A 122 4.47 -8.80 9.82
CA GLY A 122 4.84 -7.50 10.39
C GLY A 122 3.77 -6.90 11.29
N LEU A 123 2.57 -6.66 10.78
CA LEU A 123 1.36 -6.30 11.55
C LEU A 123 0.40 -7.51 11.54
N PRO A 124 -0.38 -7.77 12.61
CA PRO A 124 -1.38 -8.82 12.56
C PRO A 124 -2.48 -8.49 11.55
N ILE A 125 -3.09 -9.52 10.96
CA ILE A 125 -4.38 -9.36 10.28
C ILE A 125 -5.40 -8.95 11.34
N GLY A 126 -6.35 -8.06 11.00
CA GLY A 126 -7.22 -7.42 11.99
C GLY A 126 -6.54 -6.31 12.81
N GLY A 127 -5.28 -5.96 12.50
CA GLY A 127 -4.57 -4.83 13.09
C GLY A 127 -4.73 -3.54 12.30
N VAL A 128 -4.89 -2.42 13.02
CA VAL A 128 -4.82 -1.06 12.48
C VAL A 128 -3.70 -0.32 13.20
N LEU A 129 -2.82 0.33 12.44
CA LEU A 129 -1.72 1.13 13.00
C LEU A 129 -1.71 2.52 12.37
N ALA A 130 -1.94 3.54 13.18
CA ALA A 130 -1.72 4.93 12.78
C ALA A 130 -0.23 5.27 12.93
N VAL A 131 0.36 5.84 11.88
CA VAL A 131 1.78 6.20 11.84
C VAL A 131 1.99 7.65 11.40
N ASN A 132 3.08 8.26 11.88
CA ASN A 132 3.47 9.61 11.51
C ASN A 132 4.43 9.58 10.31
N ASN A 133 4.01 10.20 9.20
CA ASN A 133 4.83 10.43 8.01
C ASN A 133 5.58 9.18 7.51
N ALA A 134 4.90 8.03 7.55
CA ALA A 134 5.47 6.75 7.16
C ALA A 134 4.44 5.89 6.43
N VAL A 135 4.94 5.01 5.57
CA VAL A 135 4.16 3.92 4.95
C VAL A 135 4.90 2.63 5.26
N ILE A 136 4.17 1.65 5.78
CA ILE A 136 4.71 0.32 6.09
C ILE A 136 4.07 -0.67 5.11
N PRO A 137 4.72 -1.04 3.99
CA PRO A 137 4.11 -1.89 2.96
C PRO A 137 3.57 -3.20 3.51
N TYR A 138 4.30 -3.82 4.44
CA TYR A 138 3.88 -5.08 5.07
C TYR A 138 2.67 -4.95 5.98
N ALA A 139 2.38 -3.75 6.51
CA ALA A 139 1.15 -3.49 7.27
C ALA A 139 -0.08 -3.30 6.37
N VAL A 140 0.11 -3.08 5.06
CA VAL A 140 -0.99 -3.03 4.08
C VAL A 140 -1.38 -4.44 3.63
N GLY A 141 -0.40 -5.35 3.59
CA GLY A 141 -0.57 -6.71 3.09
C GLY A 141 -0.04 -6.90 1.68
N VAL A 142 0.14 -8.16 1.29
CA VAL A 142 0.66 -8.54 -0.04
C VAL A 142 -0.42 -8.49 -1.12
N ASP A 143 -1.66 -8.76 -0.76
CA ASP A 143 -2.82 -8.65 -1.64
C ASP A 143 -3.47 -7.27 -1.46
N ILE A 144 -2.83 -6.28 -2.09
CA ILE A 144 -3.17 -4.88 -1.89
C ILE A 144 -4.59 -4.63 -2.39
N ALA A 145 -5.43 -4.15 -1.48
CA ALA A 145 -6.82 -3.80 -1.72
C ALA A 145 -7.72 -5.00 -2.05
N CYS A 146 -7.36 -6.19 -1.53
CA CYS A 146 -8.28 -7.29 -1.29
C CYS A 146 -9.49 -6.77 -0.50
N ARG A 147 -10.70 -7.03 -1.03
CA ARG A 147 -11.93 -6.49 -0.45
C ARG A 147 -13.13 -7.34 -0.82
N MET A 148 -14.19 -7.17 -0.05
CA MET A 148 -15.52 -7.65 -0.42
C MET A 148 -16.30 -6.57 -1.18
N ARG A 149 -17.10 -7.01 -2.15
CA ARG A 149 -18.09 -6.18 -2.83
C ARG A 149 -19.41 -6.94 -2.91
N MET A 150 -20.47 -6.31 -2.42
CA MET A 150 -21.82 -6.80 -2.57
C MET A 150 -22.53 -6.04 -3.70
N SER A 151 -23.21 -6.76 -4.58
CA SER A 151 -24.08 -6.22 -5.62
C SER A 151 -25.49 -6.74 -5.43
N VAL A 152 -26.43 -5.86 -5.09
CA VAL A 152 -27.85 -6.20 -4.94
C VAL A 152 -28.51 -6.21 -6.31
N LEU A 153 -29.28 -7.24 -6.60
CA LEU A 153 -29.91 -7.45 -7.90
C LEU A 153 -31.40 -7.13 -7.84
N ASP A 154 -31.90 -6.47 -8.88
CA ASP A 154 -33.33 -6.26 -9.09
C ASP A 154 -33.98 -7.54 -9.64
N MET A 155 -34.02 -8.57 -8.79
CA MET A 155 -34.57 -9.89 -9.08
C MET A 155 -35.29 -10.44 -7.82
N PRO A 156 -36.42 -11.15 -8.00
CA PRO A 156 -37.09 -11.79 -6.88
C PRO A 156 -36.18 -12.78 -6.12
N PRO A 157 -36.17 -12.82 -4.77
CA PRO A 157 -35.28 -13.69 -3.99
C PRO A 157 -35.40 -15.18 -4.29
N ASP A 158 -36.62 -15.65 -4.59
CA ASP A 158 -36.92 -17.03 -4.96
C ASP A 158 -36.28 -17.46 -6.29
N THR A 159 -35.77 -16.51 -7.08
CA THR A 159 -34.98 -16.82 -8.27
C THR A 159 -33.72 -17.61 -7.92
N LEU A 160 -33.12 -17.38 -6.74
CA LEU A 160 -31.93 -18.09 -6.29
C LEU A 160 -32.13 -19.61 -6.38
N ASP A 161 -33.27 -20.09 -5.92
CA ASP A 161 -33.61 -21.52 -5.88
C ASP A 161 -34.21 -22.02 -7.19
N THR A 162 -35.07 -21.22 -7.82
CA THR A 162 -35.76 -21.64 -9.05
C THR A 162 -34.86 -21.62 -10.29
N HIS A 163 -33.74 -20.88 -10.26
CA HIS A 163 -32.84 -20.67 -11.40
C HIS A 163 -31.36 -20.91 -11.06
N GLN A 164 -31.04 -21.79 -10.10
CA GLN A 164 -29.66 -22.06 -9.66
C GLN A 164 -28.65 -22.26 -10.79
N GLN A 165 -29.02 -23.01 -11.84
CA GLN A 165 -28.14 -23.29 -12.98
C GLN A 165 -27.70 -22.01 -13.73
N ARG A 166 -28.57 -21.00 -13.80
CA ARG A 166 -28.24 -19.70 -14.42
C ARG A 166 -27.13 -19.00 -13.64
N PHE A 167 -27.17 -19.05 -12.32
CA PHE A 167 -26.19 -18.40 -11.46
C PHE A 167 -24.85 -19.13 -11.46
N ILE A 168 -24.87 -20.46 -11.40
CA ILE A 168 -23.66 -21.30 -11.54
C ILE A 168 -22.98 -20.98 -12.87
N GLN A 169 -23.74 -20.99 -13.98
CA GLN A 169 -23.20 -20.66 -15.30
C GLN A 169 -22.66 -19.23 -15.38
N ALA A 170 -23.29 -18.27 -14.69
CA ALA A 170 -22.80 -16.89 -14.64
C ALA A 170 -21.45 -16.81 -13.91
N LEU A 171 -21.29 -17.49 -12.77
CA LEU A 171 -20.01 -17.57 -12.06
C LEU A 171 -18.95 -18.27 -12.92
N ASP A 172 -19.26 -19.42 -13.50
CA ASP A 172 -18.34 -20.17 -14.35
C ASP A 172 -17.92 -19.39 -15.60
N LYS A 173 -18.79 -18.54 -16.13
CA LYS A 173 -18.49 -17.73 -17.32
C LYS A 173 -17.70 -16.48 -16.96
N GLU A 174 -18.05 -15.81 -15.88
CA GLU A 174 -17.54 -14.48 -15.54
C GLU A 174 -16.44 -14.47 -14.47
N THR A 175 -16.10 -15.63 -13.90
CA THR A 175 -15.06 -15.78 -12.87
C THR A 175 -14.06 -16.89 -13.20
N ARG A 176 -12.80 -16.75 -12.77
CA ARG A 176 -11.79 -17.83 -12.82
C ARG A 176 -11.08 -17.93 -11.48
N PHE A 177 -10.91 -19.14 -10.98
CA PHE A 177 -10.17 -19.42 -9.74
C PHE A 177 -8.85 -20.15 -10.04
N GLY A 178 -7.90 -20.02 -9.13
CA GLY A 178 -6.61 -20.68 -9.16
C GLY A 178 -5.43 -19.73 -9.42
N VAL A 179 -4.26 -20.13 -8.92
CA VAL A 179 -3.01 -19.40 -9.14
C VAL A 179 -2.67 -19.42 -10.63
N GLY A 180 -2.46 -18.24 -11.21
CA GLY A 180 -2.12 -18.09 -12.64
C GLY A 180 -3.30 -18.25 -13.59
N ALA A 181 -4.54 -18.38 -13.08
CA ALA A 181 -5.72 -18.45 -13.91
C ALA A 181 -5.88 -17.20 -14.78
N SER A 182 -6.45 -17.38 -15.97
CA SER A 182 -6.73 -16.34 -16.95
C SER A 182 -7.95 -16.70 -17.79
N PHE A 183 -8.50 -15.70 -18.49
CA PHE A 183 -9.52 -15.95 -19.50
C PHE A 183 -8.87 -16.25 -20.86
N SER A 184 -9.51 -17.12 -21.64
CA SER A 184 -9.11 -17.36 -23.04
C SER A 184 -9.19 -16.10 -23.89
N THR A 185 -10.19 -15.26 -23.64
CA THR A 185 -10.29 -13.90 -24.19
C THR A 185 -9.94 -12.90 -23.09
N PRO A 186 -8.85 -12.11 -23.23
CA PRO A 186 -8.47 -11.14 -22.23
C PRO A 186 -9.58 -10.13 -21.91
N ARG A 187 -9.78 -9.85 -20.63
CA ARG A 187 -10.74 -8.83 -20.18
C ARG A 187 -10.16 -7.44 -20.45
N LYS A 188 -11.04 -6.47 -20.70
CA LYS A 188 -10.68 -5.08 -20.94
C LYS A 188 -11.19 -4.21 -19.81
N HIS A 189 -10.35 -3.29 -19.34
CA HIS A 189 -10.73 -2.28 -18.36
C HIS A 189 -9.81 -1.06 -18.53
N LYS A 190 -10.35 0.14 -18.33
CA LYS A 190 -9.62 1.42 -18.53
C LYS A 190 -8.32 1.51 -17.71
N VAL A 191 -8.25 0.82 -16.58
CA VAL A 191 -7.02 0.74 -15.75
C VAL A 191 -5.81 0.18 -16.50
N LEU A 192 -6.02 -0.65 -17.53
CA LEU A 192 -4.95 -1.21 -18.34
C LEU A 192 -4.36 -0.20 -19.34
N ASP A 193 -5.09 0.90 -19.61
CA ASP A 193 -4.68 1.99 -20.49
C ASP A 193 -3.85 3.06 -19.77
N GLU A 194 -3.79 3.02 -18.43
CA GLU A 194 -3.03 3.94 -17.59
C GLU A 194 -1.51 3.83 -17.79
N ASP A 195 -0.73 4.79 -17.27
CA ASP A 195 0.74 4.73 -17.32
C ASP A 195 1.30 3.67 -16.34
N TRP A 196 1.36 2.41 -16.75
CA TRP A 196 2.02 1.35 -15.98
C TRP A 196 3.55 1.54 -15.87
N GLY A 197 4.13 2.47 -16.63
CA GLY A 197 5.55 2.79 -16.65
C GLY A 197 6.01 3.71 -15.51
N PHE A 198 5.08 4.29 -14.73
CA PHE A 198 5.37 5.25 -13.68
C PHE A 198 6.33 4.73 -12.60
N SER A 199 6.33 3.42 -12.35
CA SER A 199 7.26 2.76 -11.43
C SER A 199 7.85 1.48 -12.03
N THR A 200 9.00 1.04 -11.51
CA THR A 200 9.57 -0.25 -11.88
C THR A 200 8.69 -1.42 -11.43
N VAL A 201 7.96 -1.27 -10.32
CA VAL A 201 7.09 -2.31 -9.77
C VAL A 201 5.91 -2.55 -10.70
N THR A 202 5.14 -1.51 -11.01
CA THR A 202 3.97 -1.60 -11.89
C THR A 202 4.33 -2.08 -13.28
N ARG A 203 5.45 -1.59 -13.83
CA ARG A 203 5.93 -2.04 -15.15
C ARG A 203 6.21 -3.54 -15.18
N ARG A 204 6.77 -4.11 -14.11
CA ARG A 204 7.09 -5.55 -14.03
C ARG A 204 5.85 -6.43 -13.93
N VAL A 205 4.76 -5.93 -13.34
CA VAL A 205 3.54 -6.72 -13.12
C VAL A 205 2.47 -6.48 -14.18
N LYS A 206 2.69 -5.59 -15.16
CA LYS A 206 1.70 -5.22 -16.18
C LYS A 206 1.13 -6.43 -16.93
N ASP A 207 1.98 -7.29 -17.48
CA ASP A 207 1.53 -8.44 -18.29
C ASP A 207 0.75 -9.45 -17.44
N LYS A 208 1.17 -9.63 -16.18
CA LYS A 208 0.44 -10.45 -15.21
C LYS A 208 -0.94 -9.85 -14.91
N ALA A 209 -1.01 -8.54 -14.65
CA ALA A 209 -2.28 -7.85 -14.40
C ALA A 209 -3.22 -7.93 -15.62
N TYR A 210 -2.67 -7.80 -16.83
CA TYR A 210 -3.44 -7.94 -18.07
C TYR A 210 -4.01 -9.34 -18.24
N ALA A 211 -3.22 -10.38 -17.98
CA ALA A 211 -3.65 -11.78 -18.10
C ALA A 211 -4.70 -12.18 -17.05
N GLN A 212 -4.61 -11.62 -15.83
CA GLN A 212 -5.42 -12.02 -14.69
C GLN A 212 -6.60 -11.09 -14.39
N LEU A 213 -6.80 -10.02 -15.17
CA LEU A 213 -7.91 -9.10 -15.00
C LEU A 213 -9.26 -9.84 -15.06
N GLY A 214 -10.09 -9.63 -14.03
CA GLY A 214 -11.43 -10.22 -13.90
C GLY A 214 -11.43 -11.65 -13.37
N THR A 215 -10.27 -12.22 -13.00
CA THR A 215 -10.21 -13.49 -12.28
C THR A 215 -10.38 -13.26 -10.78
N SER A 216 -10.82 -14.28 -10.04
CA SER A 216 -10.94 -14.24 -8.57
C SER A 216 -9.67 -14.69 -7.87
N GLY A 217 -8.70 -15.31 -8.54
CA GLY A 217 -7.48 -15.79 -7.88
C GLY A 217 -7.73 -17.01 -6.98
N SER A 218 -7.08 -17.08 -5.83
CA SER A 218 -7.03 -18.27 -4.96
C SER A 218 -6.95 -17.87 -3.48
N GLY A 219 -6.96 -18.85 -2.57
CA GLY A 219 -6.88 -18.59 -1.13
C GLY A 219 -8.27 -18.40 -0.56
N ASN A 220 -8.50 -17.28 0.14
CA ASN A 220 -9.80 -16.94 0.74
C ASN A 220 -10.74 -16.19 -0.23
N HIS A 221 -10.39 -16.10 -1.52
CA HIS A 221 -11.20 -15.42 -2.53
C HIS A 221 -12.39 -16.28 -2.96
N PHE A 222 -13.54 -15.65 -3.15
CA PHE A 222 -14.79 -16.31 -3.53
C PHE A 222 -15.72 -15.37 -4.31
N ALA A 223 -16.73 -15.94 -4.94
CA ALA A 223 -17.85 -15.24 -5.55
C ALA A 223 -19.10 -16.10 -5.38
N GLU A 224 -20.13 -15.56 -4.73
CA GLU A 224 -21.33 -16.33 -4.37
C GLU A 224 -22.60 -15.49 -4.52
N PHE A 225 -23.64 -16.14 -5.01
CA PHE A 225 -25.00 -15.59 -4.94
C PHE A 225 -25.64 -16.02 -3.63
N GLY A 226 -26.35 -15.09 -3.00
CA GLY A 226 -27.03 -15.31 -1.74
C GLY A 226 -28.14 -14.31 -1.52
N LEU A 227 -28.71 -14.34 -0.33
CA LEU A 227 -29.76 -13.41 0.08
C LEU A 227 -29.22 -12.38 1.06
N LEU A 228 -29.45 -11.11 0.76
CA LEU A 228 -29.27 -10.00 1.68
C LEU A 228 -30.61 -9.74 2.37
N THR A 229 -30.64 -9.78 3.70
CA THR A 229 -31.81 -9.39 4.50
C THR A 229 -31.50 -8.09 5.23
N LEU A 230 -32.40 -7.11 5.08
CA LEU A 230 -32.38 -5.85 5.79
C LEU A 230 -33.55 -5.80 6.78
N ASP A 231 -33.25 -5.71 8.06
CA ASP A 231 -34.27 -5.64 9.13
C ASP A 231 -34.98 -4.26 9.19
N HIS A 232 -34.37 -3.24 8.59
CA HIS A 232 -34.87 -1.88 8.49
C HIS A 232 -34.40 -1.23 7.19
N ASP A 233 -35.03 -0.14 6.78
CA ASP A 233 -34.62 0.64 5.60
C ASP A 233 -33.16 1.11 5.78
N ASP A 234 -32.28 0.67 4.88
CA ASP A 234 -30.85 1.01 4.88
C ASP A 234 -30.28 0.83 3.45
N LEU A 235 -29.09 1.37 3.18
CA LEU A 235 -28.37 1.24 1.90
C LEU A 235 -29.19 1.74 0.68
N GLY A 236 -30.20 2.59 0.91
CA GLY A 236 -31.13 3.07 -0.11
C GLY A 236 -32.18 2.04 -0.53
N LEU A 237 -32.36 0.98 0.23
CA LEU A 237 -33.35 -0.09 0.04
C LEU A 237 -34.35 -0.08 1.20
N THR A 238 -35.55 -0.59 0.94
CA THR A 238 -36.54 -0.83 2.00
C THR A 238 -36.14 -2.06 2.81
N ALA A 239 -36.66 -2.21 4.02
CA ALA A 239 -36.57 -3.46 4.77
C ALA A 239 -37.12 -4.63 3.93
N GLY A 240 -36.40 -5.75 3.93
CA GLY A 240 -36.77 -6.90 3.10
C GLY A 240 -35.60 -7.83 2.76
N THR A 241 -35.89 -8.81 1.92
CA THR A 241 -34.91 -9.78 1.43
C THR A 241 -34.66 -9.56 -0.06
N TYR A 242 -33.38 -9.55 -0.45
CA TYR A 242 -32.92 -9.25 -1.79
C TYR A 242 -31.95 -10.31 -2.28
N LEU A 243 -31.99 -10.62 -3.57
CA LEU A 243 -30.92 -11.39 -4.19
C LEU A 243 -29.65 -10.53 -4.29
N ALA A 244 -28.51 -11.09 -3.89
CA ALA A 244 -27.22 -10.40 -3.95
C ALA A 244 -26.10 -11.31 -4.47
N LEU A 245 -25.09 -10.69 -5.07
CA LEU A 245 -23.79 -11.30 -5.38
C LEU A 245 -22.75 -10.71 -4.45
N LEU A 246 -22.09 -11.55 -3.66
CA LEU A 246 -20.94 -11.18 -2.84
C LEU A 246 -19.65 -11.70 -3.50
N THR A 247 -18.70 -10.82 -3.76
CA THR A 247 -17.38 -11.19 -4.30
C THR A 247 -16.27 -10.75 -3.36
N HIS A 248 -15.25 -11.58 -3.21
CA HIS A 248 -14.06 -11.31 -2.42
C HIS A 248 -12.80 -11.56 -3.27
N SER A 249 -12.05 -10.49 -3.57
CA SER A 249 -10.80 -10.53 -4.34
C SER A 249 -10.02 -9.22 -4.18
N GLY A 250 -8.74 -9.22 -4.58
CA GLY A 250 -7.94 -8.03 -4.89
C GLY A 250 -8.05 -7.55 -6.33
#